data_AF-A0A449HDX4-F1
#
_entry.id   AF-A0A449HDX4-F1
#
_cell.length_a   1.000
_cell.length_b   1.000
_cell.length_c   1.000
_cell.angle_alpha   90.00
_cell.angle_beta   90.00
_cell.angle_gamma   90.00
#
_symmetry.space_group_name_H-M   'P 1'
#
loop_
_entity.id
_entity.type
_entity.pdbx_description
1 polymer ?
#
loop_
_entity_poly.entity_id
_entity_poly.type
_entity_poly.pdbx_seq_one_letter_code
_entity_poly.pdbx_strand_id
1 'polypeptide(L)'
;MPEIPEPIVTAVTYRVSCLPIDHPAHRHYSLTVAYRIRGTESGYSVSDGADYYYDADGTVGSDPVLMPAAAALALAQRIAPTMTGINGQTVADILTRA
;
A
#
# COMPACT_ATOMS: atom_id res chain seq x y z
N MET A 1 29.25 31.91 6.88
CA MET A 1 27.86 31.44 6.65
C MET A 1 27.81 29.99 7.12
N PRO A 2 26.83 29.57 7.94
CA PRO A 2 26.65 28.16 8.21
C PRO A 2 26.30 27.44 6.91
N GLU A 3 26.99 26.34 6.64
CA GLU A 3 26.72 25.48 5.49
C GLU A 3 25.39 24.76 5.70
N ILE A 4 24.53 24.79 4.69
CA ILE A 4 23.24 24.08 4.76
C ILE A 4 23.55 22.59 4.58
N PRO A 5 23.13 21.71 5.50
CA PRO A 5 23.40 20.28 5.40
C PRO A 5 22.72 19.68 4.15
N GLU A 6 23.30 18.59 3.64
CA GLU A 6 22.71 17.90 2.49
C GLU A 6 21.31 17.36 2.81
N PRO A 7 20.35 17.47 1.87
CA PRO A 7 19.02 16.95 2.06
C PRO A 7 19.03 15.43 2.16
N ILE A 8 18.36 14.88 3.19
CA ILE A 8 18.14 13.44 3.34
C ILE A 8 16.76 13.10 2.76
N VAL A 9 16.72 12.16 1.81
CA VAL A 9 15.47 11.63 1.25
C VAL A 9 15.19 10.27 1.89
N THR A 10 14.04 10.13 2.53
CA THR A 10 13.56 8.85 3.07
C THR A 10 12.29 8.44 2.34
N ALA A 11 12.31 7.28 1.69
CA ALA A 11 11.13 6.72 1.04
C ALA A 11 10.17 6.17 2.11
N VAL A 12 9.20 6.98 2.51
CA VAL A 12 8.23 6.63 3.57
C VAL A 12 7.01 5.90 3.04
N THR A 13 6.84 5.82 1.71
CA THR A 13 5.65 5.24 1.07
C THR A 13 6.00 4.50 -0.21
N TYR A 14 5.49 3.27 -0.34
CA TYR A 14 5.52 2.46 -1.55
C TYR A 14 4.09 2.21 -2.04
N ARG A 15 3.93 2.10 -3.36
CA ARG A 15 2.67 1.70 -3.98
C ARG A 15 2.85 0.37 -4.69
N VAL A 16 1.95 -0.57 -4.44
CA VAL A 16 1.97 -1.92 -5.01
C VAL A 16 0.68 -2.09 -5.81
N SER A 17 0.80 -2.29 -7.12
CA SER A 17 -0.34 -2.47 -8.02
C SER A 17 -0.04 -3.57 -9.02
N CYS A 18 -1.05 -4.35 -9.36
CA CYS A 18 -0.97 -5.35 -10.43
C CYS A 18 -1.43 -4.80 -11.79
N LEU A 19 -1.90 -3.56 -11.85
CA LEU A 19 -2.23 -2.88 -13.10
C LEU A 19 -1.06 -2.00 -13.57
N PRO A 20 -0.89 -1.81 -14.89
CA PRO A 20 0.00 -0.78 -15.43
C PRO A 20 -0.37 0.62 -14.91
N ILE A 21 0.62 1.51 -14.72
CA ILE A 21 0.40 2.85 -14.15
C ILE A 21 -0.50 3.74 -15.01
N ASP A 22 -0.52 3.49 -16.32
CA ASP A 22 -1.34 4.15 -17.33
C ASP A 22 -2.76 3.56 -17.44
N HIS A 23 -3.04 2.42 -16.79
CA HIS A 23 -4.38 1.85 -16.77
C HIS A 23 -5.34 2.74 -15.95
N PRO A 24 -6.54 3.11 -16.45
CA PRO A 24 -7.43 4.05 -15.77
C PRO A 24 -7.88 3.57 -14.39
N ALA A 25 -8.02 2.26 -14.22
CA ALA A 25 -8.37 1.65 -12.94
C ALA A 25 -7.18 1.46 -11.97
N HIS A 26 -5.93 1.77 -12.36
CA HIS A 26 -4.72 1.50 -11.57
C HIS A 26 -4.85 1.88 -10.09
N ARG A 27 -5.40 3.08 -9.82
CA ARG A 27 -5.55 3.61 -8.46
C ARG A 27 -6.44 2.74 -7.57
N HIS A 28 -7.46 2.10 -8.13
CA HIS A 28 -8.44 1.27 -7.41
C HIS A 28 -7.91 -0.13 -7.08
N TYR A 29 -6.81 -0.53 -7.71
CA TYR A 29 -6.15 -1.82 -7.52
C TYR A 29 -4.71 -1.64 -7.02
N SER A 30 -4.48 -0.57 -6.27
CA SER A 30 -3.19 -0.24 -5.68
C SER A 30 -3.28 -0.29 -4.17
N LEU A 31 -2.34 -0.98 -3.54
CA LEU A 31 -2.08 -0.89 -2.11
C LEU A 31 -0.98 0.11 -1.81
N THR A 32 -1.10 0.78 -0.68
CA THR A 32 -0.10 1.71 -0.16
C THR A 32 0.56 1.11 1.07
N VAL A 33 1.88 0.95 1.02
CA VAL A 33 2.72 0.58 2.15
C VAL A 33 3.36 1.86 2.68
N ALA A 34 3.01 2.29 3.88
CA ALA A 34 3.50 3.57 4.43
C ALA A 34 4.07 3.40 5.84
N TYR A 35 5.16 4.09 6.13
CA TYR A 35 5.68 4.24 7.48
C TYR A 35 4.71 5.07 8.33
N ARG A 36 4.44 4.60 9.54
CA ARG A 36 3.51 5.21 10.49
C ARG A 36 4.12 5.16 11.89
N ILE A 37 3.75 6.14 12.70
CA ILE A 37 4.04 6.20 14.12
C ILE A 37 2.71 6.22 14.86
N ARG A 38 2.52 5.33 15.83
CA ARG A 38 1.32 5.24 16.67
C ARG A 38 1.75 5.16 18.13
N GLY A 39 1.57 6.27 18.87
CA GLY A 39 2.05 6.36 20.24
C GLY A 39 3.57 6.16 20.29
N THR A 40 4.02 5.14 21.01
CA THR A 40 5.45 4.77 21.14
C THR A 40 5.90 3.74 20.10
N GLU A 41 4.98 3.22 19.28
CA GLU A 41 5.29 2.21 18.27
C GLU A 41 5.48 2.87 16.90
N SER A 42 6.37 2.29 16.10
CA SER A 42 6.55 2.69 14.72
C SER A 42 6.77 1.49 13.82
N GLY A 43 6.32 1.60 12.58
CA GLY A 43 6.39 0.51 11.62
C GLY A 43 5.74 0.89 10.31
N TYR A 44 5.55 -0.08 9.44
CA TYR A 44 4.85 0.09 8.18
C TYR A 44 3.45 -0.49 8.27
N SER A 45 2.49 0.16 7.62
CA SER A 45 1.11 -0.32 7.48
C SER A 45 0.79 -0.50 6.01
N VAL A 46 -0.05 -1.48 5.69
CA VAL A 46 -0.61 -1.68 4.34
C VAL A 46 -2.04 -1.16 4.33
N SER A 47 -2.40 -0.35 3.33
CA SER A 47 -3.75 0.20 3.15
C SER A 47 -4.17 0.15 1.69
N ASP A 48 -5.46 0.27 1.43
CA ASP A 48 -6.01 0.46 0.07
C ASP A 48 -5.80 1.89 -0.47
N GLY A 49 -5.15 2.76 0.31
CA GLY A 49 -4.95 4.17 -0.02
C GLY A 49 -6.15 5.06 0.32
N ALA A 50 -7.18 4.52 0.98
CA ALA A 50 -8.33 5.25 1.51
C ALA A 50 -8.41 5.03 3.03
N ASP A 51 -9.46 4.34 3.49
CA ASP A 51 -9.84 4.24 4.91
C ASP A 51 -9.56 2.86 5.53
N TYR A 52 -9.05 1.91 4.74
CA TYR A 52 -8.90 0.52 5.17
C TYR A 52 -7.44 0.09 5.24
N TYR A 53 -7.13 -0.65 6.32
CA TYR A 53 -5.82 -1.23 6.59
C TYR A 53 -5.90 -2.75 6.60
N TYR A 54 -4.80 -3.39 6.20
CA TYR A 54 -4.67 -4.84 6.17
C TYR A 54 -3.77 -5.31 7.30
N ASP A 55 -4.27 -6.28 8.07
CA ASP A 55 -3.50 -7.04 9.06
C ASP A 55 -2.62 -8.11 8.37
N ALA A 56 -1.69 -8.71 9.10
CA ALA A 56 -0.71 -9.67 8.61
C ALA A 56 -1.34 -10.90 7.92
N ASP A 57 -2.53 -11.31 8.35
CA ASP A 57 -3.31 -12.39 7.72
C ASP A 57 -4.05 -11.92 6.45
N GLY A 58 -4.22 -10.61 6.27
CA GLY A 58 -4.95 -9.98 5.17
C GLY A 58 -6.37 -9.55 5.55
N THR A 59 -6.76 -9.66 6.82
CA THR A 59 -8.02 -9.14 7.34
C THR A 59 -8.04 -7.61 7.25
N VAL A 60 -9.20 -7.06 6.88
CA VAL A 60 -9.39 -5.61 6.71
C VAL A 60 -9.94 -5.00 8.00
N GLY A 61 -9.35 -3.88 8.42
CA GLY A 61 -9.80 -3.08 9.56
C GLY A 61 -9.67 -1.58 9.31
N SER A 62 -10.19 -0.77 10.24
CA SER A 62 -10.10 0.69 10.20
C SER A 62 -8.84 1.25 10.87
N ASP A 63 -8.16 0.43 11.68
CA ASP A 63 -6.95 0.84 12.39
C ASP A 63 -5.69 0.31 11.70
N PRO A 64 -4.62 1.12 11.63
CA PRO A 64 -3.36 0.67 11.07
C PRO A 64 -2.72 -0.40 11.96
N VAL A 65 -2.41 -1.54 11.35
CA VAL A 65 -1.54 -2.55 11.94
C VAL A 65 -0.10 -2.24 11.53
N LEU A 66 0.76 -2.03 12.53
CA LEU A 66 2.17 -1.72 12.32
C LEU A 66 2.97 -3.02 12.25
N MET A 67 3.79 -3.15 11.20
CA MET A 67 4.64 -4.32 11.00
C MET A 67 6.00 -3.93 10.38
N PRO A 68 7.00 -4.84 10.38
CA PRO A 68 8.28 -4.58 9.73
C PRO A 68 8.11 -4.29 8.22
N ALA A 69 8.99 -3.47 7.66
CA ALA A 69 8.92 -3.05 6.24
C ALA A 69 8.80 -4.23 5.26
N ALA A 70 9.62 -5.26 5.46
CA ALA A 70 9.61 -6.46 4.62
C ALA A 70 8.29 -7.24 4.71
N ALA A 71 7.69 -7.30 5.91
CA ALA A 71 6.39 -7.95 6.11
C ALA A 71 5.27 -7.16 5.43
N ALA A 72 5.27 -5.83 5.56
CA ALA A 72 4.28 -4.97 4.90
C ALA A 72 4.37 -5.05 3.37
N LEU A 73 5.58 -5.07 2.82
CA LEU A 73 5.77 -5.24 1.38
C LEU A 73 5.29 -6.61 0.89
N ALA A 74 5.66 -7.68 1.59
CA ALA A 74 5.22 -9.04 1.26
C ALA A 74 3.69 -9.18 1.36
N LEU A 75 3.07 -8.57 2.38
CA LEU A 75 1.62 -8.52 2.54
C LEU A 75 0.95 -7.81 1.36
N ALA A 76 1.44 -6.62 0.99
CA ALA A 76 0.90 -5.87 -0.14
C ALA A 76 1.03 -6.65 -1.47
N GLN A 77 2.16 -7.31 -1.70
CA GLN A 77 2.36 -8.14 -2.89
C GLN A 77 1.43 -9.36 -2.93
N ARG A 78 1.09 -9.92 -1.77
CA ARG A 78 0.16 -11.05 -1.64
C ARG A 78 -1.29 -10.64 -1.88
N ILE A 79 -1.70 -9.46 -1.42
CA ILE A 79 -3.10 -8.99 -1.48
C ILE A 79 -3.42 -8.31 -2.81
N ALA A 80 -2.48 -7.57 -3.40
CA ALA A 80 -2.73 -6.81 -4.63
C ALA A 80 -3.43 -7.63 -5.75
N PRO A 81 -3.04 -8.90 -6.03
CA PRO A 81 -3.71 -9.72 -7.05
C PRO A 81 -5.15 -10.11 -6.71
N THR A 82 -5.50 -10.16 -5.42
CA THR A 82 -6.84 -10.57 -4.94
C THR A 82 -7.77 -9.39 -4.70
N MET A 83 -7.29 -8.16 -4.93
CA MET A 83 -8.11 -6.97 -4.76
C MET A 83 -9.34 -7.03 -5.67
N THR A 84 -10.48 -6.84 -5.04
CA THR A 84 -11.76 -6.63 -5.72
C THR A 84 -12.05 -5.13 -5.69
N GLY A 85 -12.08 -4.52 -6.86
CA GLY A 85 -12.25 -3.08 -7.03
C GLY A 85 -13.66 -2.72 -7.47
N ILE A 86 -13.76 -1.70 -8.33
CA ILE A 86 -15.02 -1.12 -8.79
C ILE A 86 -15.97 -2.22 -9.30
N ASN A 87 -17.24 -2.16 -8.88
CA ASN A 87 -18.30 -3.09 -9.27
C ASN A 87 -18.00 -4.58 -8.95
N GLY A 88 -17.14 -4.86 -7.97
CA GLY A 88 -16.81 -6.23 -7.57
C GLY A 88 -15.92 -6.98 -8.56
N GLN A 89 -15.24 -6.25 -9.46
CA GLN A 89 -14.32 -6.85 -10.43
C GLN A 89 -12.93 -7.07 -9.81
N THR A 90 -12.32 -8.22 -10.09
CA THR A 90 -10.93 -8.50 -9.70
C THR A 90 -9.91 -7.83 -10.63
N VAL A 91 -8.64 -7.79 -10.24
CA VAL A 91 -7.53 -7.40 -11.13
C VAL A 91 -7.56 -8.20 -12.43
N ALA A 92 -7.79 -9.51 -12.36
CA ALA A 92 -7.83 -10.38 -13.53
C ALA A 92 -8.99 -10.03 -14.48
N ASP A 93 -10.17 -9.72 -13.94
CA ASP A 93 -11.33 -9.28 -14.73
C ASP A 93 -11.07 -7.96 -15.46
N ILE A 94 -10.26 -7.08 -14.87
CA ILE A 94 -9.89 -5.80 -15.48
C ILE A 94 -8.84 -5.99 -16.56
N LEU A 95 -7.79 -6.79 -16.30
CA LEU A 95 -6.73 -7.07 -17.25
C LEU A 95 -7.23 -7.78 -18.52
N THR A 96 -8.31 -8.55 -18.44
CA THR A 96 -8.93 -9.23 -19.59
C THR A 96 -9.82 -8.32 -20.44
N ARG A 97 -10.13 -7.11 -19.97
CA ARG A 97 -11.03 -6.14 -20.64
C ARG A 97 -10.31 -4.91 -21.20
N ALA A 98 -9.02 -4.75 -20.90
CA ALA A 98 -8.16 -3.68 -21.42
C ALA A 98 -7.55 -4.08 -22.76
#